data_AF-A0A928JGA8-F1
#
_entry.id   AF-A0A928JGA8-F1
#
_cell.length_a   1.000
_cell.length_b   1.000
_cell.length_c   1.000
_cell.angle_alpha   90.00
_cell.angle_beta   90.00
_cell.angle_gamma   90.00
#
_symmetry.space_group_name_H-M   'P 1'
#
loop_
_entity.id
_entity.type
_entity.pdbx_description
1 polymer ?
#
loop_
_entity_poly.entity_id
_entity_poly.type
_entity_poly.pdbx_seq_one_letter_code
_entity_poly.pdbx_strand_id
1 'polypeptide(L)'
;MSIDKAKDWCREKADKVKKEADYQIWRLEEWAKNNPEQAATIAATAIGAVGFITRKAIKAGQLRKEMRLKDRYIYDRSLGSYWMLRRKPTQTEMLKIERMRKAGMSYGDILTSLRLL
;
A
#
# COMPACT_ATOMS: atom_id res chain seq x y z
N MET A 1 14.15 3.10 -34.33
CA MET A 1 14.97 2.25 -33.44
C MET A 1 14.30 0.88 -33.41
N SER A 2 14.98 -0.19 -33.88
CA SER A 2 14.40 -1.56 -33.87
C SER A 2 14.15 -2.03 -32.44
N ILE A 3 13.08 -2.80 -32.22
CA ILE A 3 12.69 -3.36 -30.91
C ILE A 3 13.83 -4.16 -30.28
N ASP A 4 14.64 -4.84 -31.10
CA ASP A 4 15.77 -5.65 -30.63
C ASP A 4 16.90 -4.75 -30.08
N LYS A 5 17.15 -3.62 -30.75
CA LYS A 5 18.16 -2.64 -30.32
C LYS A 5 17.82 -2.00 -28.97
N ALA A 6 16.52 -1.83 -28.67
CA ALA A 6 16.05 -1.33 -27.38
C ALA A 6 16.22 -2.37 -26.25
N LYS A 7 15.99 -3.66 -26.54
CA LYS A 7 16.18 -4.75 -25.58
C LYS A 7 17.66 -4.92 -25.22
N ASP A 8 18.55 -4.86 -26.19
CA ASP A 8 19.99 -5.00 -25.95
C ASP A 8 20.56 -3.83 -25.13
N TRP A 9 20.09 -2.61 -25.40
CA TRP A 9 20.43 -1.43 -24.59
C TRP A 9 19.97 -1.57 -23.12
N CYS A 10 18.75 -2.09 -22.89
CA CYS A 10 18.25 -2.35 -21.55
C CYS A 10 19.07 -3.44 -20.83
N ARG A 11 19.46 -4.50 -21.53
CA ARG A 11 20.32 -5.57 -20.97
C ARG A 11 21.69 -5.05 -20.59
N GLU A 12 22.33 -4.28 -21.46
CA GLU A 12 23.65 -3.70 -21.19
C GLU A 12 23.63 -2.77 -19.97
N LYS A 13 22.56 -1.98 -19.81
CA LYS A 13 22.37 -1.14 -18.62
C LYS A 13 22.14 -1.96 -17.35
N ALA A 14 21.31 -3.02 -17.44
CA ALA A 14 21.10 -3.94 -16.33
C ALA A 14 22.40 -4.63 -15.90
N ASP A 15 23.21 -5.08 -16.85
CA ASP A 15 24.50 -5.73 -16.59
C ASP A 15 25.52 -4.78 -15.95
N LYS A 16 25.55 -3.51 -16.37
CA LYS A 16 26.40 -2.48 -15.72
C LYS A 16 25.99 -2.24 -14.28
N VAL A 17 24.68 -2.11 -14.01
CA VAL A 17 24.16 -1.94 -12.64
C VAL A 17 24.45 -3.17 -11.79
N LYS A 18 24.30 -4.37 -12.35
CA LYS A 18 24.60 -5.63 -11.66
C LYS A 18 26.08 -5.71 -11.28
N LYS A 19 26.98 -5.44 -12.22
CA LYS A 19 28.44 -5.44 -11.96
C LYS A 19 28.83 -4.42 -10.89
N GLU A 20 28.24 -3.23 -10.92
CA GLU A 20 28.50 -2.22 -9.89
C GLU A 20 27.99 -2.70 -8.52
N ALA A 21 26.79 -3.28 -8.46
CA ALA A 21 26.26 -3.84 -7.23
C ALA A 21 27.14 -4.98 -6.68
N ASP A 22 27.56 -5.91 -7.54
CA ASP A 22 28.44 -7.03 -7.16
C ASP A 22 29.79 -6.52 -6.64
N TYR A 23 30.36 -5.47 -7.26
CA TYR A 23 31.60 -4.84 -6.80
C TYR A 23 31.45 -4.19 -5.42
N GLN A 24 30.36 -3.47 -5.18
CA GLN A 24 30.10 -2.85 -3.88
C GLN A 24 29.87 -3.91 -2.78
N ILE A 25 29.16 -5.00 -3.10
CA ILE A 25 28.96 -6.13 -2.18
C ILE A 25 30.31 -6.75 -1.81
N TRP A 26 31.13 -7.09 -2.81
CA TRP A 26 32.46 -7.65 -2.58
C TRP A 26 33.32 -6.71 -1.71
N ARG A 27 33.33 -5.40 -2.01
CA ARG A 27 34.06 -4.40 -1.24
C ARG A 27 33.59 -4.32 0.22
N LEU A 28 32.28 -4.40 0.45
CA LEU A 28 31.69 -4.40 1.80
C LEU A 28 32.04 -5.68 2.56
N GLU A 29 32.02 -6.84 1.90
CA GLU A 29 32.45 -8.11 2.49
C GLU A 29 33.93 -8.08 2.89
N GLU A 30 34.80 -7.58 2.01
CA GLU A 30 36.23 -7.43 2.27
C GLU A 30 36.48 -6.48 3.44
N TRP A 31 35.77 -5.34 3.49
CA TRP A 31 35.86 -4.38 4.60
C TRP A 31 35.36 -4.97 5.93
N ALA A 32 34.26 -5.74 5.89
CA ALA A 32 33.68 -6.37 7.07
C ALA A 32 34.58 -7.47 7.64
N LYS A 33 35.26 -8.25 6.78
CA LYS A 33 36.27 -9.23 7.19
C LYS A 33 37.46 -8.57 7.90
N ASN A 34 37.87 -7.39 7.43
CA ASN A 34 38.98 -6.64 8.00
C ASN A 34 38.62 -5.88 9.29
N ASN A 35 37.33 -5.66 9.57
CA ASN A 35 36.85 -4.90 10.75
C ASN A 35 35.63 -5.59 11.42
N PRO A 36 35.80 -6.79 11.99
CA PRO A 36 34.68 -7.62 12.45
C PRO A 36 33.85 -6.97 13.58
N GLU A 37 34.49 -6.25 14.52
CA GLU A 37 33.79 -5.60 15.64
C GLU A 37 32.87 -4.45 15.18
N GLN A 38 33.34 -3.65 14.21
CA GLN A 38 32.55 -2.54 13.66
C GLN A 38 31.41 -3.07 12.78
N ALA A 39 31.67 -4.12 12.00
CA ALA A 39 30.66 -4.79 11.19
C ALA A 39 29.52 -5.36 12.04
N ALA A 40 29.82 -6.02 13.17
CA ALA A 40 28.82 -6.55 14.09
C ALA A 40 27.91 -5.44 14.68
N THR A 41 28.50 -4.31 15.07
CA THR A 41 27.77 -3.16 15.62
C THR A 41 26.84 -2.52 14.58
N ILE A 42 27.32 -2.34 13.34
CA ILE A 42 26.52 -1.81 12.23
C ILE A 42 25.40 -2.79 11.85
N ALA A 43 25.68 -4.10 11.82
CA ALA A 43 24.68 -5.12 11.55
C ALA A 43 23.54 -5.10 12.59
N ALA A 44 23.88 -5.01 13.88
CA ALA A 44 22.89 -4.94 14.96
C ALA A 44 21.98 -3.69 14.84
N THR A 45 22.55 -2.53 14.54
CA THR A 45 21.78 -1.28 14.34
C THR A 45 20.94 -1.31 13.06
N ALA A 46 21.47 -1.89 11.98
CA ALA A 46 20.76 -2.07 10.72
C ALA A 46 19.52 -2.95 10.86
N ILE A 47 19.59 -4.05 11.63
CA ILE A 47 18.43 -4.93 11.91
C ILE A 47 17.30 -4.13 12.56
N GLY A 48 17.62 -3.26 13.52
CA GLY A 48 16.64 -2.39 14.18
C GLY A 48 15.97 -1.41 13.20
N ALA A 49 16.78 -0.77 12.35
CA ALA A 49 16.29 0.18 11.34
C ALA A 49 15.38 -0.50 10.31
N VAL A 50 15.80 -1.65 9.77
CA VAL A 50 15.00 -2.45 8.82
C VAL A 50 13.69 -2.90 9.45
N GLY A 51 13.72 -3.37 10.70
CA GLY A 51 12.53 -3.75 11.45
C GLY A 51 11.53 -2.60 11.62
N PHE A 52 12.02 -1.39 11.93
CA PHE A 52 11.18 -0.21 12.08
C PHE A 52 10.50 0.22 10.77
N ILE A 53 11.25 0.25 9.67
CA ILE A 53 10.72 0.55 8.33
C ILE A 53 9.65 -0.48 7.94
N THR A 54 9.95 -1.77 8.14
CA THR A 54 9.03 -2.87 7.82
C THR A 54 7.73 -2.74 8.62
N ARG A 55 7.82 -2.51 9.93
CA ARG A 55 6.63 -2.31 10.79
C ARG A 55 5.80 -1.10 10.35
N LYS A 56 6.42 0.01 9.99
CA LYS A 56 5.70 1.19 9.47
C LYS A 56 4.99 0.90 8.16
N ALA A 57 5.64 0.20 7.23
CA ALA A 57 5.05 -0.17 5.94
C ALA A 57 3.83 -1.10 6.14
N ILE A 58 3.95 -2.10 7.02
CA ILE A 58 2.86 -3.02 7.36
C ILE A 58 1.68 -2.25 7.97
N LYS A 59 1.93 -1.40 8.98
CA LYS A 59 0.88 -0.58 9.61
C LYS A 59 0.20 0.35 8.60
N ALA A 60 0.96 1.00 7.73
CA ALA A 60 0.40 1.84 6.67
C ALA A 60 -0.48 1.04 5.71
N GLY A 61 -0.08 -0.17 5.35
CA GLY A 61 -0.89 -1.08 4.54
C GLY A 61 -2.18 -1.52 5.23
N GLN A 62 -2.12 -1.85 6.52
CA GLN A 62 -3.29 -2.19 7.34
C GLN A 62 -4.25 -1.01 7.46
N LEU A 63 -3.76 0.20 7.77
CA LEU A 63 -4.56 1.43 7.82
C LEU A 63 -5.25 1.71 6.49
N ARG A 64 -4.56 1.55 5.36
CA ARG A 64 -5.19 1.69 4.03
C ARG A 64 -6.31 0.67 3.82
N LYS A 65 -6.14 -0.58 4.26
CA LYS A 65 -7.19 -1.61 4.20
C LYS A 65 -8.38 -1.23 5.10
N GLU A 66 -8.14 -0.80 6.33
CA GLU A 66 -9.18 -0.36 7.25
C GLU A 66 -9.95 0.84 6.74
N MET A 67 -9.26 1.88 6.27
CA MET A 67 -9.90 3.06 5.66
C MET A 67 -10.74 2.66 4.47
N ARG A 68 -10.24 1.75 3.63
CA ARG A 68 -10.97 1.25 2.47
C ARG A 68 -12.25 0.51 2.86
N LEU A 69 -12.22 -0.25 3.95
CA LEU A 69 -13.41 -0.91 4.50
C LEU A 69 -14.38 0.12 5.09
N LYS A 70 -13.90 1.06 5.91
CA LYS A 70 -14.75 2.11 6.52
C LYS A 70 -15.39 3.02 5.48
N ASP A 71 -14.66 3.38 4.43
CA ASP A 71 -15.12 4.31 3.41
C ASP A 71 -16.08 3.68 2.40
N ARG A 72 -16.04 2.34 2.23
CA ARG A 72 -16.84 1.62 1.24
C ARG A 72 -17.91 0.73 1.82
N TYR A 73 -18.09 0.66 3.13
CA TYR A 73 -19.14 -0.17 3.71
C TYR A 73 -20.06 0.67 4.58
N ILE A 74 -21.35 0.54 4.34
CA ILE A 74 -22.41 1.10 5.19
C ILE A 74 -23.18 -0.05 5.80
N TYR A 75 -23.39 0.02 7.11
CA TYR A 75 -24.18 -0.96 7.85
C TYR A 75 -25.66 -0.56 7.85
N ASP A 76 -26.52 -1.45 7.39
CA ASP A 76 -27.97 -1.32 7.54
C ASP A 76 -28.48 -2.17 8.70
N ARG A 77 -28.87 -1.48 9.79
CA ARG A 77 -29.42 -2.10 11.00
C ARG A 77 -30.74 -2.84 10.77
N SER A 78 -31.55 -2.44 9.78
CA SER A 78 -32.85 -3.07 9.56
C SER A 78 -32.75 -4.49 9.02
N LEU A 79 -31.76 -4.75 8.16
CA LEU A 79 -31.52 -6.04 7.52
C LEU A 79 -30.34 -6.80 8.15
N GLY A 80 -29.66 -6.21 9.13
CA GLY A 80 -28.42 -6.74 9.70
C GLY A 80 -27.29 -6.90 8.67
N SER A 81 -27.35 -6.17 7.55
CA SER A 81 -26.51 -6.39 6.37
C SER A 81 -25.59 -5.21 6.09
N TYR A 82 -24.42 -5.49 5.48
CA TYR A 82 -23.48 -4.47 5.04
C TYR A 82 -23.58 -4.26 3.54
N TRP A 83 -23.69 -3.00 3.13
CA TRP A 83 -23.70 -2.59 1.73
C TRP A 83 -22.31 -2.15 1.30
N MET A 84 -21.76 -2.79 0.27
CA MET A 84 -20.49 -2.37 -0.34
C MET A 84 -20.75 -1.28 -1.37
N LEU A 85 -20.14 -0.12 -1.16
CA LEU A 85 -20.20 1.05 -2.03
C LEU A 85 -19.05 1.04 -3.04
N ARG A 86 -19.32 1.54 -4.25
CA ARG A 86 -18.30 1.75 -5.30
C ARG A 86 -17.27 2.79 -4.91
N ARG A 87 -17.70 3.83 -4.18
CA ARG A 87 -16.86 4.94 -3.72
C ARG A 87 -17.34 5.46 -2.37
N LYS A 88 -16.50 6.25 -1.71
CA LYS A 88 -16.88 6.98 -0.50
C LYS A 88 -17.99 7.98 -0.81
N PRO A 89 -19.09 8.01 -0.04
CA PRO A 89 -20.10 9.05 -0.16
C PRO A 89 -19.53 10.40 0.28
N THR A 90 -19.88 11.44 -0.45
CA THR A 90 -19.54 12.81 -0.09
C THR A 90 -20.36 13.28 1.12
N GLN A 91 -19.94 14.34 1.78
CA GLN A 91 -20.66 14.87 2.95
C GLN A 91 -22.12 15.24 2.61
N THR A 92 -22.37 15.80 1.43
CA THR A 92 -23.72 16.14 0.97
C THR A 92 -24.58 14.91 0.69
N GLU A 93 -23.99 13.84 0.15
CA GLU A 93 -24.67 12.56 -0.06
C GLU A 93 -25.00 11.88 1.27
N MET A 94 -24.11 11.95 2.27
CA MET A 94 -24.39 11.45 3.62
C MET A 94 -25.61 12.14 4.24
N LEU A 95 -25.70 13.46 4.12
CA LEU A 95 -26.87 14.22 4.59
C LEU A 95 -28.16 13.82 3.84
N LYS A 96 -28.07 13.53 2.54
CA LYS A 96 -29.21 13.02 1.76
C LYS A 96 -29.64 11.63 2.23
N ILE A 97 -28.68 10.72 2.46
CA ILE A 97 -28.96 9.38 3.01
C ILE A 97 -29.73 9.50 4.31
N GLU A 98 -29.28 10.35 5.24
CA GLU A 98 -29.96 10.55 6.53
C GLU A 98 -31.36 11.13 6.38
N ARG A 99 -31.55 12.14 5.51
CA ARG A 99 -32.87 12.72 5.24
C ARG A 99 -33.84 11.70 4.65
N MET A 100 -33.39 10.94 3.65
CA MET A 100 -34.21 9.91 3.00
C MET A 100 -34.51 8.76 3.95
N ARG A 101 -33.57 8.43 4.83
CA ARG A 101 -33.78 7.43 5.88
C ARG A 101 -34.80 7.88 6.91
N LYS A 102 -34.77 9.15 7.32
CA LYS A 102 -35.80 9.75 8.19
C LYS A 102 -37.19 9.78 7.53
N ALA A 103 -37.23 9.88 6.20
CA ALA A 103 -38.46 9.76 5.42
C ALA A 103 -38.95 8.29 5.27
N GLY A 104 -38.25 7.31 5.83
CA GLY A 104 -38.66 5.90 5.84
C GLY A 104 -38.18 5.05 4.67
N MET A 105 -37.32 5.57 3.78
CA MET A 105 -36.82 4.80 2.64
C MET A 105 -35.81 3.70 3.06
N SER A 106 -35.75 2.62 2.29
CA SER A 106 -34.78 1.53 2.45
C SER A 106 -33.38 1.96 2.04
N TYR A 107 -32.35 1.44 2.71
CA TYR A 107 -30.95 1.74 2.37
C TYR A 107 -30.61 1.32 0.93
N GLY A 108 -31.15 0.20 0.44
CA GLY A 108 -30.93 -0.27 -0.92
C GLY A 108 -31.39 0.74 -1.97
N ASP A 109 -32.62 1.25 -1.82
CA ASP A 109 -33.20 2.24 -2.74
C ASP A 109 -32.45 3.58 -2.67
N ILE A 110 -32.11 4.03 -1.46
CA ILE A 110 -31.35 5.27 -1.23
C ILE A 110 -29.98 5.17 -1.92
N LEU A 111 -29.22 4.12 -1.65
CA LEU A 111 -27.85 3.97 -2.18
C LEU A 111 -27.87 3.77 -3.70
N THR A 112 -28.87 3.10 -4.25
CA THR A 112 -29.08 2.96 -5.71
C THR A 112 -29.41 4.32 -6.33
N SER A 113 -30.30 5.11 -5.71
CA SER A 113 -30.69 6.44 -6.22
C SER A 113 -29.50 7.41 -6.27
N LEU A 114 -28.58 7.31 -5.31
CA LEU A 114 -27.36 8.12 -5.23
C LEU A 114 -26.21 7.55 -6.08
N ARG A 115 -26.44 6.44 -6.79
CA ARG A 115 -25.42 5.73 -7.60
C ARG A 115 -24.17 5.38 -6.80
N LEU A 116 -24.36 4.94 -5.55
CA LEU A 116 -23.28 4.52 -4.64
C LEU A 116 -23.03 3.00 -4.69
N LEU A 117 -23.97 2.22 -5.24
CA LEU A 117 -23.86 0.78 -5.52
C LEU A 117 -23.33 0.49 -6.95
#